data_AF-A0A0S8GYP8-F1
#
_entry.id   AF-A0A0S8GYP8-F1
#
_cell.length_a   1.000
_cell.length_b   1.000
_cell.length_c   1.000
_cell.angle_alpha   90.00
_cell.angle_beta   90.00
_cell.angle_gamma   90.00
#
_symmetry.space_group_name_H-M   'P 1'
#
loop_
_entity.id
_entity.type
_entity.pdbx_description
1 polymer ?
#
loop_
_entity_poly.entity_id
_entity_poly.type
_entity_poly.pdbx_seq_one_letter_code
_entity_poly.pdbx_strand_id
1 'polypeptide(L)'
;MANGWLTSVNIEDPCNLNEIFRFNEPIDFITGFGGLDIAGKYVHVADHWSGYKIIESNNPKQPQIVGTLDIPIQDKDKLYGKDVEVYNSTAYLIWGGWESYLLSIDVSNPNQPKEISRIILPSFSRRLALSSDGKYAFIGAEKQTQENEEEGLIVVDISNPKHMGRLSGYFLNNVLDITVP
;
A
#
# COMPACT_ATOMS: atom_id res chain seq x y z
N MET A 1 -11.10 13.19 -12.60
CA MET A 1 -9.72 13.47 -12.11
C MET A 1 -9.86 13.79 -10.64
N ALA A 2 -9.31 12.95 -9.77
CA ALA A 2 -9.37 13.16 -8.32
C ALA A 2 -8.01 13.69 -7.86
N ASN A 3 -7.99 14.90 -7.29
CA ASN A 3 -6.79 15.43 -6.66
C ASN A 3 -6.53 14.62 -5.39
N GLY A 4 -5.44 13.85 -5.35
CA GLY A 4 -4.95 13.26 -4.11
C GLY A 4 -4.26 14.32 -3.25
N TRP A 5 -4.64 14.41 -1.98
CA TRP A 5 -3.94 15.23 -0.99
C TRP A 5 -3.72 14.41 0.28
N LEU A 6 -2.59 14.65 0.94
CA LEU A 6 -2.30 14.09 2.25
C LEU A 6 -2.64 15.18 3.27
N THR A 7 -3.64 14.92 4.10
CA THR A 7 -4.06 15.84 5.17
C THR A 7 -3.70 15.26 6.52
N SER A 8 -3.05 16.06 7.36
CA SER A 8 -2.90 15.76 8.78
C SER A 8 -3.86 16.61 9.59
N VAL A 9 -4.49 15.96 10.58
CA VAL A 9 -5.50 16.55 11.44
C VAL A 9 -5.10 16.29 12.88
N ASN A 10 -5.15 17.32 13.73
CA ASN A 10 -5.05 17.13 15.17
C ASN A 10 -6.36 16.51 15.68
N ILE A 11 -6.23 15.42 16.42
CA ILE A 11 -7.34 14.63 16.97
C ILE A 11 -7.34 14.60 18.51
N GLU A 12 -6.51 15.41 19.17
CA GLU A 12 -6.41 15.48 20.63
C GLU A 12 -7.75 15.82 21.30
N ASP A 13 -8.52 16.73 20.68
CA ASP A 13 -9.90 17.02 21.05
C ASP A 13 -10.85 16.49 19.96
N PRO A 14 -11.57 15.38 20.19
CA PRO A 14 -12.48 14.82 19.19
C PRO A 14 -13.68 15.72 18.89
N CYS A 15 -13.99 16.70 19.76
CA CYS A 15 -15.01 17.70 19.52
C CYS A 15 -14.49 18.93 18.77
N ASN A 16 -13.16 19.05 18.60
CA ASN A 16 -12.51 20.19 17.98
C ASN A 16 -11.29 19.76 17.14
N LEU A 17 -11.58 19.10 16.02
CA LEU A 17 -10.57 18.70 15.05
C LEU A 17 -10.04 19.92 14.29
N ASN A 18 -8.72 20.00 14.09
CA ASN A 18 -8.13 21.04 13.25
C ASN A 18 -7.09 20.48 12.26
N GLU A 19 -7.15 20.93 11.00
CA GLU A 19 -6.12 20.62 10.01
C GLU A 19 -4.78 21.21 10.47
N ILE A 20 -3.74 20.37 10.51
CA ILE A 20 -2.36 20.81 10.78
C ILE A 20 -1.69 21.22 9.47
N PHE A 21 -1.87 20.40 8.42
CA PHE A 21 -1.38 20.68 7.08
C PHE A 21 -2.12 19.89 6.01
N ARG A 22 -1.94 20.35 4.76
CA ARG A 22 -2.28 19.63 3.53
C ARG A 22 -1.10 19.63 2.59
N PHE A 23 -0.71 18.44 2.13
CA PHE A 23 0.35 18.23 1.17
C PHE A 23 -0.22 17.80 -0.17
N ASN A 24 0.16 18.54 -1.22
CA ASN A 24 -0.13 18.23 -2.60
C ASN A 24 1.19 18.02 -3.34
N GLU A 25 1.26 17.01 -4.18
CA GLU A 25 2.43 16.81 -5.02
C GLU A 25 2.49 17.87 -6.14
N PRO A 26 3.67 18.41 -6.45
CA PRO A 26 3.85 19.23 -7.64
C PRO A 26 3.93 18.31 -8.88
N ILE A 27 2.91 18.38 -9.78
CA ILE A 27 2.81 17.84 -11.19
C ILE A 27 2.89 16.29 -11.38
N ASP A 28 2.50 15.59 -12.46
CA ASP A 28 1.66 15.78 -13.68
C ASP A 28 0.45 14.82 -13.68
N PHE A 29 0.38 13.92 -12.71
CA PHE A 29 -0.68 12.93 -12.58
C PHE A 29 -1.54 13.29 -11.36
N ILE A 30 -2.75 13.78 -11.63
CA ILE A 30 -3.77 14.09 -10.63
C ILE A 30 -4.41 12.78 -10.16
N THR A 31 -3.81 12.14 -9.15
CA THR A 31 -4.17 10.75 -8.80
C THR A 31 -4.28 10.61 -7.28
N GLY A 32 -5.31 9.91 -6.81
CA GLY A 32 -5.53 9.72 -5.38
C GLY A 32 -4.51 8.75 -4.79
N PHE A 33 -4.10 8.96 -3.55
CA PHE A 33 -3.34 7.96 -2.79
C PHE A 33 -4.18 6.69 -2.64
N GLY A 34 -3.59 5.52 -2.95
CA GLY A 34 -4.27 4.23 -2.86
C GLY A 34 -4.42 3.79 -1.41
N GLY A 35 -3.31 3.85 -0.67
CA GLY A 35 -3.22 3.54 0.75
C GLY A 35 -1.98 4.16 1.37
N LEU A 36 -1.97 4.22 2.71
CA LEU A 36 -0.85 4.71 3.49
C LEU A 36 -0.72 3.90 4.78
N ASP A 37 0.50 3.82 5.28
CA ASP A 37 0.79 3.27 6.60
C ASP A 37 1.87 4.11 7.31
N ILE A 38 1.92 4.03 8.63
CA ILE A 38 2.83 4.82 9.49
C ILE A 38 3.76 3.87 10.25
N ALA A 39 5.05 3.95 9.93
CA ALA A 39 6.10 3.23 10.65
C ALA A 39 7.06 4.23 11.32
N GLY A 40 6.93 4.36 12.64
CA GLY A 40 7.71 5.31 13.42
C GLY A 40 7.42 6.76 12.99
N LYS A 41 8.43 7.42 12.42
CA LYS A 41 8.35 8.83 11.96
C LYS A 41 8.13 8.98 10.45
N TYR A 42 7.78 7.90 9.76
CA TYR A 42 7.61 7.90 8.32
C TYR A 42 6.19 7.49 7.96
N VAL A 43 5.61 8.22 7.02
CA VAL A 43 4.38 7.83 6.32
C VAL A 43 4.81 7.19 5.01
N HIS A 44 4.39 5.96 4.81
CA HIS A 44 4.64 5.18 3.61
C HIS A 44 3.39 5.23 2.75
N VAL A 45 3.53 5.56 1.47
CA VAL A 45 2.39 5.90 0.61
C VAL A 45 2.45 5.11 -0.68
N ALA A 46 1.35 4.42 -0.98
CA ALA A 46 1.05 3.87 -2.29
C ALA A 46 0.50 4.99 -3.18
N ASP A 47 1.36 5.65 -3.94
CA ASP A 47 1.02 6.81 -4.75
C ASP A 47 0.66 6.40 -6.19
N HIS A 48 -0.37 5.57 -6.30
CA HIS A 48 -1.02 5.20 -7.55
C HIS A 48 -0.07 4.95 -8.74
N TRP A 49 0.04 5.85 -9.70
CA TRP A 49 0.94 5.74 -10.87
C TRP A 49 2.35 6.32 -10.64
N SER A 50 2.50 7.14 -9.61
CA SER A 50 3.76 7.79 -9.20
C SER A 50 4.63 6.88 -8.32
N GLY A 51 4.20 5.63 -8.08
CA GLY A 51 5.01 4.62 -7.40
C GLY A 51 4.80 4.60 -5.89
N TYR A 52 5.91 4.40 -5.17
CA TYR A 52 5.94 4.31 -3.71
C TYR A 52 6.73 5.47 -3.12
N LYS A 53 6.22 6.05 -2.02
CA LYS A 53 6.82 7.24 -1.39
C LYS A 53 6.97 7.05 0.11
N ILE A 54 8.02 7.67 0.63
CA ILE A 54 8.29 7.77 2.07
C ILE A 54 8.34 9.25 2.42
N ILE A 55 7.48 9.65 3.34
CA ILE A 55 7.33 11.03 3.79
C ILE A 55 7.72 11.09 5.27
N GLU A 56 8.61 12.00 5.64
CA GLU A 56 8.94 12.23 7.06
C GLU A 56 7.83 13.03 7.76
N SER A 57 7.35 12.54 8.91
CA SER A 57 6.23 13.13 9.68
C SER A 57 6.67 14.01 10.86
N ASN A 58 7.97 14.12 11.12
CA ASN A 58 8.52 14.86 12.28
C ASN A 58 8.16 16.36 12.30
N ASN A 59 7.99 16.97 11.13
CA ASN A 59 7.53 18.35 11.02
C ASN A 59 6.20 18.35 10.28
N PRO A 60 5.06 18.23 11.00
CA PRO A 60 3.78 18.15 10.33
C PRO A 60 3.50 19.43 9.53
N LYS A 61 4.05 20.60 9.86
CA LYS A 61 3.81 21.80 9.04
C LYS A 61 4.53 21.78 7.68
N GLN A 62 5.52 20.91 7.50
CA GLN A 62 6.35 20.84 6.28
C GLN A 62 6.80 19.39 6.02
N PRO A 63 5.89 18.47 5.67
CA PRO A 63 6.25 17.11 5.31
C PRO A 63 7.24 17.11 4.14
N GLN A 64 8.23 16.22 4.21
CA GLN A 64 9.25 16.07 3.16
C GLN A 64 9.21 14.65 2.60
N ILE A 65 9.14 14.51 1.28
CA ILE A 65 9.40 13.23 0.62
C ILE A 65 10.90 12.95 0.78
N VAL A 66 11.24 11.91 1.52
CA VAL A 66 12.63 11.51 1.78
C VAL A 66 13.09 10.38 0.88
N GLY A 67 12.16 9.57 0.36
CA GLY A 67 12.45 8.49 -0.57
C GLY A 67 11.32 8.23 -1.53
N THR A 68 11.68 7.82 -2.74
CA THR A 68 10.76 7.39 -3.79
C THR A 68 11.27 6.11 -4.43
N LEU A 69 10.33 5.25 -4.80
CA LEU A 69 10.60 4.06 -5.61
C LEU A 69 9.62 4.05 -6.78
N ASP A 70 10.16 4.26 -7.98
CA ASP A 70 9.43 4.00 -9.21
C ASP A 70 9.31 2.49 -9.40
N ILE A 71 8.08 2.01 -9.59
CA ILE A 71 7.81 0.59 -9.80
C ILE A 71 7.72 0.34 -11.31
N PRO A 72 8.72 -0.31 -11.93
CA PRO A 72 8.74 -0.52 -13.36
C PRO A 72 7.70 -1.58 -13.74
N ILE A 73 6.75 -1.17 -14.59
CA ILE A 73 5.76 -2.05 -15.18
C ILE A 73 5.57 -1.68 -16.66
N GLN A 74 5.27 -2.69 -17.47
CA GLN A 74 5.12 -2.55 -18.91
C GLN A 74 3.86 -1.74 -19.28
N ASP A 75 2.81 -1.83 -18.45
CA ASP A 75 1.51 -1.18 -18.66
C ASP A 75 1.22 -0.14 -17.57
N LYS A 76 1.99 0.95 -17.56
CA LYS A 76 1.83 2.05 -16.58
C LYS A 76 0.40 2.60 -16.53
N ASP A 77 -0.36 2.55 -17.62
CA ASP A 77 -1.73 3.08 -17.65
C ASP A 77 -2.78 2.16 -16.98
N LYS A 78 -2.41 0.92 -16.61
CA LYS A 78 -3.38 -0.09 -16.13
C LYS A 78 -3.19 -0.52 -14.68
N LEU A 79 -2.01 -0.33 -14.11
CA LEU A 79 -1.71 -0.78 -12.75
C LEU A 79 -1.32 0.41 -11.90
N TYR A 80 -1.66 0.32 -10.62
CA TYR A 80 -1.42 1.38 -9.67
C TYR A 80 -1.29 0.83 -8.26
N GLY A 81 -0.60 1.58 -7.40
CA GLY A 81 -0.53 1.33 -5.96
C GLY A 81 -1.91 1.45 -5.34
N LYS A 82 -2.33 0.42 -4.61
CA LYS A 82 -3.67 0.34 -4.00
C LYS A 82 -3.64 0.35 -2.48
N ASP A 83 -2.63 -0.26 -1.88
CA ASP A 83 -2.51 -0.36 -0.43
C ASP A 83 -1.08 -0.66 -0.02
N VAL A 84 -0.70 -0.24 1.19
CA VAL A 84 0.63 -0.49 1.75
C VAL A 84 0.56 -0.73 3.24
N GLU A 85 1.36 -1.68 3.72
CA GLU A 85 1.55 -2.01 5.14
C GLU A 85 3.04 -2.20 5.40
N VAL A 86 3.54 -1.78 6.57
CA VAL A 86 4.96 -1.84 6.92
C VAL A 86 5.16 -2.72 8.15
N TYR A 87 6.05 -3.69 8.02
CA TYR A 87 6.52 -4.51 9.13
C TYR A 87 8.03 -4.40 9.29
N ASN A 88 8.46 -3.85 10.42
CA ASN A 88 9.86 -3.51 10.69
C ASN A 88 10.49 -2.65 9.58
N SER A 89 11.42 -3.21 8.82
CA SER A 89 12.14 -2.53 7.74
C SER A 89 11.69 -2.95 6.35
N THR A 90 10.51 -3.56 6.23
CA THR A 90 9.94 -4.01 4.96
C THR A 90 8.54 -3.42 4.79
N ALA A 91 8.32 -2.75 3.67
CA ALA A 91 6.98 -2.37 3.24
C ALA A 91 6.44 -3.40 2.25
N TYR A 92 5.17 -3.74 2.40
CA TYR A 92 4.42 -4.63 1.52
C TYR A 92 3.38 -3.81 0.79
N LEU A 93 3.39 -3.86 -0.53
CA LEU A 93 2.60 -2.98 -1.38
C LEU A 93 1.75 -3.82 -2.33
N ILE A 94 0.44 -3.57 -2.33
CA ILE A 94 -0.43 -4.05 -3.40
C ILE A 94 -0.29 -3.10 -4.57
N TRP A 95 0.18 -3.65 -5.69
CA TRP A 95 0.30 -2.95 -6.95
C TRP A 95 -0.47 -3.70 -8.02
N GLY A 96 -1.46 -3.08 -8.66
CA GLY A 96 -2.21 -3.84 -9.65
C GLY A 96 -3.42 -3.17 -10.25
N GLY A 97 -3.96 -3.85 -11.25
CA GLY A 97 -5.22 -3.62 -11.92
C GLY A 97 -5.83 -5.00 -12.18
N TRP A 98 -6.09 -5.33 -13.43
CA TRP A 98 -6.57 -6.65 -13.84
C TRP A 98 -5.67 -7.81 -13.36
N GLU A 99 -4.36 -7.61 -13.42
CA GLU A 99 -3.39 -8.42 -12.70
C GLU A 99 -2.95 -7.65 -11.46
N SER A 100 -2.82 -8.35 -10.33
CA SER A 100 -2.35 -7.75 -9.08
C SER A 100 -1.08 -8.42 -8.60
N TYR A 101 -0.27 -7.65 -7.90
CA TYR A 101 1.02 -8.07 -7.39
C TYR A 101 1.13 -7.69 -5.91
N LEU A 102 1.78 -8.54 -5.12
CA LEU A 102 2.31 -8.16 -3.83
C LEU A 102 3.80 -7.92 -3.99
N LEU A 103 4.23 -6.69 -3.72
CA LEU A 103 5.63 -6.29 -3.70
C LEU A 103 6.11 -6.26 -2.24
N SER A 104 7.36 -6.60 -2.04
CA SER A 104 8.09 -6.29 -0.80
C SER A 104 9.22 -5.33 -1.13
N ILE A 105 9.36 -4.31 -0.29
CA ILE A 105 10.26 -3.19 -0.48
C ILE A 105 11.11 -3.07 0.79
N ASP A 106 12.43 -3.14 0.64
CA ASP A 106 13.37 -2.80 1.70
C ASP A 106 13.32 -1.30 1.94
N VAL A 107 12.96 -0.92 3.16
CA VAL A 107 12.88 0.47 3.64
C VAL A 107 13.79 0.72 4.83
N SER A 108 14.79 -0.16 5.06
CA SER A 108 15.79 0.02 6.11
C SER A 108 16.57 1.33 5.97
N ASN A 109 16.80 1.78 4.72
CA ASN A 109 17.22 3.14 4.41
C ASN A 109 16.03 3.90 3.76
N PRO A 110 15.37 4.83 4.48
CA PRO A 110 14.20 5.54 3.97
C PRO A 110 14.52 6.45 2.79
N ASN A 111 15.79 6.84 2.58
CA ASN A 111 16.20 7.63 1.42
C ASN A 111 16.48 6.78 0.17
N GLN A 112 16.50 5.45 0.32
CA GLN A 112 16.85 4.51 -0.75
C GLN A 112 15.94 3.26 -0.70
N PRO A 113 14.60 3.43 -0.80
CA PRO A 113 13.69 2.30 -0.86
C PRO A 113 13.98 1.43 -2.09
N LYS A 114 13.86 0.11 -1.94
CA LYS A 114 14.17 -0.84 -3.02
C LYS A 114 13.22 -2.03 -3.04
N GLU A 115 12.62 -2.33 -4.20
CA GLU A 115 11.91 -3.60 -4.40
C GLU A 115 12.87 -4.78 -4.22
N ILE A 116 12.53 -5.73 -3.34
CA ILE A 116 13.34 -6.92 -3.05
C ILE A 116 12.67 -8.24 -3.45
N SER A 117 11.34 -8.26 -3.61
CA SER A 117 10.61 -9.41 -4.16
C SER A 117 9.23 -9.00 -4.66
N ARG A 118 8.69 -9.78 -5.60
CA ARG A 118 7.31 -9.65 -6.10
C ARG A 118 6.70 -11.02 -6.37
N ILE A 119 5.40 -11.13 -6.14
CA ILE A 119 4.60 -12.29 -6.54
C ILE A 119 3.31 -11.85 -7.23
N ILE A 120 2.79 -12.72 -8.10
CA ILE A 120 1.48 -12.53 -8.75
C ILE A 120 0.39 -12.95 -7.77
N LEU A 121 -0.69 -12.18 -7.74
CA LEU A 121 -1.91 -12.46 -6.99
C LEU A 121 -3.03 -12.87 -7.96
N PRO A 122 -3.85 -13.87 -7.62
CA PRO A 122 -4.82 -14.47 -8.54
C PRO A 122 -6.10 -13.64 -8.78
N SER A 123 -6.26 -12.47 -8.16
CA SER A 123 -7.52 -11.70 -8.19
C SER A 123 -7.28 -10.19 -8.05
N PHE A 124 -8.33 -9.37 -8.19
CA PHE A 124 -8.22 -7.90 -8.09
C PHE A 124 -7.99 -7.47 -6.66
N SER A 125 -6.74 -7.52 -6.24
CA SER A 125 -6.35 -7.27 -4.85
C SER A 125 -6.47 -5.78 -4.54
N ARG A 126 -6.98 -5.45 -3.36
CA ARG A 126 -7.37 -4.09 -2.96
C ARG A 126 -6.88 -3.71 -1.57
N ARG A 127 -6.89 -4.65 -0.64
CA ARG A 127 -6.62 -4.40 0.77
C ARG A 127 -5.57 -5.34 1.30
N LEU A 128 -4.70 -4.84 2.15
CA LEU A 128 -3.62 -5.58 2.78
C LEU A 128 -3.72 -5.44 4.28
N ALA A 129 -3.53 -6.54 5.01
CA ALA A 129 -3.22 -6.50 6.43
C ALA A 129 -2.16 -7.54 6.75
N LEU A 130 -1.27 -7.22 7.68
CA LEU A 130 -0.17 -8.09 8.09
C LEU A 130 -0.48 -8.76 9.42
N SER A 131 0.00 -9.99 9.62
CA SER A 131 -0.01 -10.59 10.95
C SER A 131 0.94 -9.82 11.88
N SER A 132 0.59 -9.75 13.17
CA SER A 132 1.39 -9.08 14.20
C SER A 132 2.81 -9.67 14.36
N ASP A 133 3.01 -10.93 13.97
CA ASP A 133 4.32 -11.59 13.93
C ASP A 133 5.05 -11.45 12.59
N GLY A 134 4.48 -10.72 11.63
CA GLY A 134 5.06 -10.43 10.32
C GLY A 134 5.28 -11.65 9.43
N LYS A 135 4.60 -12.76 9.69
CA LYS A 135 4.74 -13.99 8.89
C LYS A 135 3.74 -14.09 7.76
N TYR A 136 2.59 -13.45 7.87
CA TYR A 136 1.51 -13.57 6.90
C TYR A 136 1.02 -12.20 6.43
N ALA A 137 0.78 -12.11 5.13
CA ALA A 137 -0.02 -11.05 4.54
C ALA A 137 -1.39 -11.62 4.16
N PHE A 138 -2.43 -10.91 4.57
CA PHE A 138 -3.81 -11.20 4.22
C PHE A 138 -4.29 -10.14 3.25
N ILE A 139 -4.79 -10.59 2.11
CA ILE A 139 -5.13 -9.72 0.99
C ILE A 139 -6.61 -9.87 0.69
N GLY A 140 -7.34 -8.76 0.81
CA GLY A 140 -8.69 -8.63 0.34
C GLY A 140 -8.71 -8.32 -1.15
N ALA A 141 -9.49 -9.08 -1.91
CA ALA A 141 -9.66 -8.94 -3.33
C ALA A 141 -11.14 -8.86 -3.72
N GLU A 142 -11.35 -8.30 -4.90
CA GLU A 142 -12.66 -8.19 -5.52
C GLU A 142 -12.75 -9.09 -6.73
N LYS A 143 -13.99 -9.45 -7.03
CA LYS A 143 -14.33 -10.28 -8.16
C LYS A 143 -14.29 -9.43 -9.42
N GLN A 144 -13.48 -9.81 -10.40
CA GLN A 144 -13.40 -9.12 -11.70
C GLN A 144 -14.47 -9.63 -12.67
N THR A 145 -14.77 -10.93 -12.59
CA THR A 145 -15.68 -11.59 -13.52
C THR A 145 -16.96 -12.07 -12.82
N GLN A 146 -17.97 -12.49 -13.60
CA GLN A 146 -19.14 -13.16 -13.01
C GLN A 146 -18.84 -14.63 -12.64
N GLU A 147 -17.66 -15.15 -12.96
CA GLU A 147 -17.27 -16.55 -12.73
C GLU A 147 -16.90 -16.78 -11.26
N ASN A 148 -17.41 -17.84 -10.65
CA ASN A 148 -17.32 -18.08 -9.20
C ASN A 148 -15.95 -18.61 -8.73
N GLU A 149 -14.86 -18.28 -9.42
CA GLU A 149 -13.54 -18.91 -9.22
C GLU A 149 -12.46 -17.95 -8.69
N GLU A 150 -12.80 -16.69 -8.42
CA GLU A 150 -11.84 -15.72 -7.88
C GLU A 150 -11.85 -15.71 -6.34
N GLU A 151 -10.65 -15.71 -5.75
CA GLU A 151 -10.45 -15.74 -4.30
C GLU A 151 -10.56 -14.32 -3.74
N GLY A 152 -11.56 -14.09 -2.88
CA GLY A 152 -11.74 -12.79 -2.23
C GLY A 152 -10.79 -12.55 -1.06
N LEU A 153 -10.30 -13.62 -0.42
CA LEU A 153 -9.23 -13.56 0.57
C LEU A 153 -8.05 -14.41 0.09
N ILE A 154 -6.85 -13.82 0.07
CA ILE A 154 -5.61 -14.51 -0.29
C ILE A 154 -4.65 -14.41 0.90
N VAL A 155 -4.01 -15.52 1.26
CA VAL A 155 -3.00 -15.58 2.32
C VAL A 155 -1.63 -15.87 1.72
N VAL A 156 -0.65 -15.04 2.07
CA VAL A 156 0.72 -15.13 1.58
C VAL A 156 1.67 -15.29 2.77
N ASP A 157 2.58 -16.25 2.69
CA ASP A 157 3.75 -16.34 3.56
C ASP A 157 4.73 -15.23 3.18
N ILE A 158 4.99 -14.35 4.13
CA ILE A 158 5.93 -13.23 4.04
C ILE A 158 7.06 -13.32 5.06
N SER A 159 7.18 -14.46 5.77
CA SER A 159 8.20 -14.69 6.80
C SER A 159 9.63 -14.52 6.28
N ASN A 160 9.81 -14.70 4.97
CA ASN A 160 10.99 -14.24 4.24
C ASN A 160 10.56 -13.25 3.15
N PRO A 161 10.78 -11.94 3.32
CA PRO A 161 10.32 -10.94 2.35
C PRO A 161 11.00 -11.09 0.98
N LYS A 162 12.18 -11.71 0.89
CA LYS A 162 12.84 -11.97 -0.40
C LYS A 162 12.23 -13.16 -1.15
N HIS A 163 11.49 -14.02 -0.44
CA HIS A 163 10.94 -15.28 -0.94
C HIS A 163 9.51 -15.48 -0.42
N MET A 164 8.61 -14.56 -0.82
CA MET A 164 7.19 -14.67 -0.50
C MET A 164 6.54 -15.82 -1.28
N GLY A 165 5.49 -16.41 -0.72
CA GLY A 165 4.73 -17.47 -1.38
C GLY A 165 3.26 -17.48 -1.00
N ARG A 166 2.37 -17.52 -1.99
CA ARG A 166 0.93 -17.71 -1.72
C ARG A 166 0.71 -19.07 -1.05
N LEU A 167 0.01 -19.07 0.09
CA LEU A 167 -0.31 -20.27 0.85
C LEU A 167 -1.70 -20.80 0.50
N SER A 168 -2.71 -19.93 0.52
CA SER A 168 -4.09 -20.31 0.34
C SER A 168 -4.95 -19.13 -0.09
N GLY A 169 -6.20 -19.42 -0.43
CA GLY A 169 -7.23 -18.42 -0.57
C GLY A 169 -8.59 -18.96 -0.14
N TYR A 170 -9.54 -18.05 -0.01
CA TYR A 170 -10.90 -18.34 0.37
C TYR A 170 -11.86 -17.51 -0.48
N PHE A 171 -12.93 -18.14 -0.94
CA PHE A 171 -13.93 -17.50 -1.78
C PHE A 171 -14.78 -16.54 -0.94
N LEU A 172 -14.61 -15.24 -1.20
CA LEU A 172 -15.44 -14.17 -0.69
C LEU A 172 -15.82 -13.28 -1.86
N ASN A 173 -17.02 -12.71 -1.80
CA ASN A 173 -17.43 -11.71 -2.76
C ASN A 173 -17.03 -10.33 -2.22
N ASN A 174 -16.22 -9.60 -2.99
CA ASN A 174 -15.93 -8.17 -2.79
C ASN A 174 -15.47 -7.82 -1.38
N VAL A 175 -14.25 -8.22 -1.03
CA VAL A 175 -13.64 -7.84 0.26
C VAL A 175 -13.27 -6.36 0.22
N LEU A 176 -14.04 -5.55 0.96
CA LEU A 176 -13.87 -4.10 1.00
C LEU A 176 -12.79 -3.66 1.99
N ASP A 177 -12.54 -4.48 3.00
CA ASP A 177 -11.59 -4.19 4.07
C ASP A 177 -11.08 -5.48 4.71
N ILE A 178 -9.90 -5.40 5.32
CA ILE A 178 -9.31 -6.50 6.06
C ILE A 178 -8.54 -5.98 7.27
N THR A 179 -8.67 -6.67 8.40
CA THR A 179 -7.93 -6.35 9.61
C THR A 179 -7.50 -7.63 10.30
N VAL A 180 -6.35 -7.58 10.96
CA VAL A 180 -5.82 -8.67 11.77
C VAL A 180 -5.71 -8.16 13.21
N PRO A 181 -6.25 -8.90 14.20
CA PRO A 181 -6.19 -8.50 15.60
C PRO A 181 -4.78 -8.60 16.21
#